data_AF-A0A925VQ44-F1
#
_entry.id   AF-A0A925VQ44-F1
#
_cell.length_a   1.000
_cell.length_b   1.000
_cell.length_c   1.000
_cell.angle_alpha   90.00
_cell.angle_beta   90.00
_cell.angle_gamma   90.00
#
_symmetry.space_group_name_H-M   'P 1'
#
loop_
_entity.id
_entity.type
_entity.pdbx_description
1 polymer ?
#
loop_
_entity_poly.entity_id
_entity_poly.type
_entity_poly.pdbx_seq_one_letter_code
_entity_poly.pdbx_strand_id
1 'polypeptide(L)'
;MKFLPGLLRLLFGLAALLAAGRPARAQEAGDTVSVVCPLPRVVELCVELDARVAVDPTAGPLTFRWQMGDGTTLTGPVVAHCYAARRLYTVQLDVVDDKTGEVRPAEKIIPVDFTKEIVLNFSTSPTDTVRAGQPVTFDAVDSQLPLCENVVVLWDFRDGAVSNGRRVQHTFRRPGRYAVRMALRGNGPDACPSSHCVGRVVTVLPATAP
;
A
#
# COMPACT_ATOMS: atom_id res chain seq x y z
N MET A 1 -14.12 12.05 81.52
CA MET A 1 -14.82 12.22 80.22
C MET A 1 -14.53 10.97 79.39
N LYS A 2 -15.48 10.00 79.37
CA LYS A 2 -16.29 9.54 78.21
C LYS A 2 -15.45 9.21 76.95
N PHE A 3 -15.55 8.08 76.23
CA PHE A 3 -16.16 6.74 76.31
C PHE A 3 -15.51 5.94 75.12
N LEU A 4 -15.12 4.67 75.29
CA LEU A 4 -14.66 3.71 74.23
C LEU A 4 -15.88 3.00 73.55
N PRO A 5 -15.77 2.05 72.58
CA PRO A 5 -14.73 1.63 71.59
C PRO A 5 -15.30 1.35 70.16
N GLY A 6 -14.49 0.86 69.20
CA GLY A 6 -15.03 0.23 67.96
C GLY A 6 -14.01 -0.21 66.90
N LEU A 7 -13.77 -1.52 66.82
CA LEU A 7 -13.02 -2.26 65.78
C LEU A 7 -13.71 -2.16 64.39
N LEU A 8 -12.97 -2.13 63.27
CA LEU A 8 -13.32 -2.93 62.08
C LEU A 8 -12.17 -3.07 61.06
N ARG A 9 -11.80 -4.33 60.78
CA ARG A 9 -11.05 -4.78 59.59
C ARG A 9 -11.91 -4.56 58.35
N LEU A 10 -11.33 -4.06 57.25
CA LEU A 10 -11.92 -4.14 55.92
C LEU A 10 -10.99 -4.89 54.98
N LEU A 11 -11.45 -6.09 54.62
CA LEU A 11 -11.00 -6.90 53.49
C LEU A 11 -11.35 -6.15 52.19
N PHE A 12 -10.38 -5.95 51.30
CA PHE A 12 -10.70 -5.65 49.90
C PHE A 12 -11.06 -6.96 49.20
N GLY A 13 -12.37 -7.21 49.12
CA GLY A 13 -12.95 -8.29 48.35
C GLY A 13 -12.92 -7.98 46.85
N LEU A 14 -12.66 -9.03 46.06
CA LEU A 14 -12.86 -9.11 44.63
C LEU A 14 -14.27 -8.60 44.25
N ALA A 15 -14.33 -7.61 43.37
CA ALA A 15 -15.51 -7.36 42.55
C ALA A 15 -15.11 -7.53 41.08
N ALA A 16 -15.61 -8.62 40.49
CA ALA A 16 -15.50 -8.90 39.07
C ALA A 16 -16.16 -7.77 38.27
N LEU A 17 -15.38 -7.02 37.50
CA LEU A 17 -15.93 -6.17 36.45
C LEU A 17 -16.36 -7.08 35.30
N LEU A 18 -17.67 -7.23 35.17
CA LEU A 18 -18.33 -7.68 33.95
C LEU A 18 -17.90 -6.76 32.80
N ALA A 19 -16.99 -7.24 31.95
CA ALA A 19 -16.70 -6.61 30.67
C ALA A 19 -17.89 -6.86 29.72
N ALA A 20 -18.93 -6.03 29.83
CA ALA A 20 -19.90 -5.89 28.77
C ALA A 20 -19.18 -5.29 27.55
N GLY A 21 -18.92 -6.13 26.54
CA GLY A 21 -18.35 -5.69 25.27
C GLY A 21 -19.20 -4.58 24.68
N ARG A 22 -18.58 -3.41 24.44
CA ARG A 22 -19.23 -2.32 23.71
C ARG A 22 -19.63 -2.83 22.32
N PRO A 23 -20.90 -2.74 21.90
CA PRO A 23 -21.25 -3.05 20.53
C PRO A 23 -20.62 -2.02 19.59
N ALA A 24 -19.95 -2.49 18.53
CA ALA A 24 -19.44 -1.64 17.46
C ALA A 24 -20.61 -0.83 16.87
N ARG A 25 -20.54 0.50 16.98
CA ARG A 25 -21.54 1.44 16.44
C ARG A 25 -21.47 1.39 14.91
N ALA A 26 -22.63 1.43 14.24
CA ALA A 26 -22.66 1.78 12.82
C ALA A 26 -22.17 3.23 12.67
N GLN A 27 -21.36 3.52 11.65
CA GLN A 27 -20.90 4.88 11.37
C GLN A 27 -22.15 5.76 11.13
N GLU A 28 -22.43 6.70 12.03
CA GLU A 28 -23.42 7.74 11.77
C GLU A 28 -22.98 8.53 10.54
N ALA A 29 -23.95 8.90 9.70
CA ALA A 29 -23.77 9.83 8.60
C ALA A 29 -23.38 11.20 9.18
N GLY A 30 -22.09 11.41 9.41
CA GLY A 30 -21.57 12.63 10.03
C GLY A 30 -20.15 12.51 10.58
N ASP A 31 -19.65 11.30 10.82
CA ASP A 31 -18.31 11.13 11.37
C ASP A 31 -17.29 10.94 10.24
N THR A 32 -16.65 12.04 9.82
CA THR A 32 -15.54 12.01 8.87
C THR A 32 -14.33 11.36 9.51
N VAL A 33 -14.29 10.02 9.53
CA VAL A 33 -13.05 9.28 9.74
C VAL A 33 -12.22 9.43 8.46
N SER A 34 -11.55 10.58 8.37
CA SER A 34 -10.46 10.85 7.45
C SER A 34 -9.29 9.93 7.80
N VAL A 35 -9.29 8.74 7.20
CA VAL A 35 -8.00 8.10 6.88
C VAL A 35 -7.49 8.89 5.69
N VAL A 36 -6.41 9.64 5.90
CA VAL A 36 -5.73 10.41 4.86
C VAL A 36 -5.44 9.45 3.71
N CYS A 37 -6.24 9.51 2.64
CA CYS A 37 -5.77 9.04 1.35
C CYS A 37 -4.73 10.07 0.94
N PRO A 38 -3.43 9.71 0.88
CA PRO A 38 -2.47 10.63 0.29
C PRO A 38 -3.00 10.99 -1.10
N LEU A 39 -2.93 12.27 -1.45
CA LEU A 39 -3.30 12.72 -2.78
C LEU A 39 -2.58 11.85 -3.82
N PRO A 40 -3.16 11.65 -5.02
CA PRO A 40 -2.45 11.03 -6.12
C PRO A 40 -1.09 11.72 -6.25
N ARG A 41 -0.01 11.02 -5.91
CA ARG A 41 1.33 11.55 -6.20
C ARG A 41 1.38 11.68 -7.71
N VAL A 42 1.82 12.85 -8.19
CA VAL A 42 2.28 12.96 -9.57
C VAL A 42 3.30 11.85 -9.73
N VAL A 43 3.09 10.98 -10.71
CA VAL A 43 4.01 9.86 -10.96
C VAL A 43 5.29 10.49 -11.45
N GLU A 44 6.22 10.72 -10.54
CA GLU A 44 7.56 11.14 -10.89
C GLU A 44 8.15 9.99 -11.72
N LEU A 45 8.59 10.28 -12.94
CA LEU A 45 9.23 9.30 -13.82
C LEU A 45 10.67 9.07 -13.36
N CYS A 46 10.84 8.75 -12.08
CA CYS A 46 12.13 8.63 -11.43
C CYS A 46 12.41 7.19 -11.04
N VAL A 47 13.69 6.82 -11.10
CA VAL A 47 14.20 5.52 -10.67
C VAL A 47 15.39 5.74 -9.74
N GLU A 48 15.50 4.87 -8.75
CA GLU A 48 16.72 4.70 -7.95
C GLU A 48 17.35 3.36 -8.35
N LEU A 49 18.65 3.37 -8.59
CA LEU A 49 19.42 2.21 -9.04
C LEU A 49 20.57 1.98 -8.08
N ASP A 50 20.66 0.76 -7.55
CA ASP A 50 21.68 0.33 -6.61
C ASP A 50 22.51 -0.81 -7.21
N ALA A 51 23.80 -0.54 -7.45
CA ALA A 51 24.75 -1.53 -7.96
C ALA A 51 25.51 -2.28 -6.85
N ARG A 52 25.35 -1.92 -5.57
CA ARG A 52 26.12 -2.50 -4.46
C ARG A 52 25.90 -4.01 -4.31
N VAL A 53 24.70 -4.49 -4.65
CA VAL A 53 24.34 -5.92 -4.63
C VAL A 53 24.82 -6.68 -5.87
N ALA A 54 25.33 -5.99 -6.90
CA ALA A 54 25.73 -6.59 -8.16
C ALA A 54 27.24 -6.87 -8.28
N VAL A 55 28.03 -6.50 -7.26
CA VAL A 55 29.50 -6.64 -7.25
C VAL A 55 29.98 -7.52 -6.11
N ASP A 56 31.08 -8.24 -6.37
CA ASP A 56 31.80 -9.00 -5.37
C ASP A 56 32.38 -8.04 -4.31
N PRO A 57 32.04 -8.20 -3.01
CA PRO A 57 32.58 -7.37 -1.93
C PRO A 57 34.11 -7.36 -1.83
N THR A 58 34.78 -8.34 -2.44
CA THR A 58 36.24 -8.50 -2.43
C THR A 58 36.94 -7.81 -3.61
N ALA A 59 36.20 -7.24 -4.57
CA ALA A 59 36.73 -6.68 -5.81
C ALA A 59 37.58 -5.40 -5.66
N GLY A 60 37.78 -4.87 -4.45
CA GLY A 60 38.55 -3.64 -4.23
C GLY A 60 37.77 -2.37 -4.64
N PRO A 61 38.45 -1.23 -4.82
CA PRO A 61 37.80 0.03 -5.18
C PRO A 61 37.27 -0.02 -6.62
N LEU A 62 35.98 0.25 -6.76
CA LEU A 62 35.26 0.24 -8.03
C LEU A 62 34.57 1.60 -8.27
N THR A 63 34.64 2.08 -9.50
CA THR A 63 33.83 3.21 -9.98
C THR A 63 32.66 2.70 -10.81
N PHE A 64 31.45 3.15 -10.49
CA PHE A 64 30.23 2.81 -11.23
C PHE A 64 29.83 3.99 -12.11
N ARG A 65 29.67 3.76 -13.42
CA ARG A 65 29.20 4.74 -14.39
C ARG A 65 27.89 4.27 -15.00
N TRP A 66 26.88 5.13 -14.97
CA TRP A 66 25.54 4.83 -15.45
C TRP A 66 25.24 5.67 -16.68
N GLN A 67 24.75 5.02 -17.73
CA GLN A 67 24.21 5.68 -18.91
C GLN A 67 22.70 5.49 -18.90
N MET A 68 21.93 6.57 -18.74
CA MET A 68 20.48 6.48 -18.48
C MET A 68 19.64 6.28 -19.75
N GLY A 69 20.26 6.19 -20.93
CA GLY A 69 19.54 6.03 -22.20
C GLY A 69 18.79 7.29 -22.66
N ASP A 70 18.97 8.42 -21.99
CA ASP A 70 18.41 9.72 -22.37
C ASP A 70 19.47 10.80 -22.64
N GLY A 71 20.73 10.40 -22.67
CA GLY A 71 21.90 11.28 -22.79
C GLY A 71 22.52 11.65 -21.44
N THR A 72 21.86 11.36 -20.31
CA THR A 72 22.41 11.60 -18.98
C THR A 72 23.41 10.51 -18.59
N THR A 73 24.52 10.92 -17.98
CA THR A 73 25.50 10.03 -17.34
C THR A 73 25.61 10.35 -15.86
N LEU A 74 25.61 9.33 -15.02
CA LEU A 74 25.74 9.45 -13.56
C LEU A 74 26.89 8.58 -13.05
N THR A 75 27.42 8.89 -11.88
CA THR A 75 28.49 8.13 -11.24
C THR A 75 28.18 7.86 -9.79
N GLY A 76 28.50 6.65 -9.34
CA GLY A 76 28.34 6.24 -7.94
C GLY A 76 27.62 4.90 -7.78
N PRO A 77 27.77 4.25 -6.63
CA PRO A 77 27.20 2.92 -6.37
C PRO A 77 25.66 2.92 -6.29
N VAL A 78 25.07 4.07 -5.95
CA VAL A 78 23.63 4.31 -5.94
C VAL A 78 23.36 5.63 -6.68
N VAL A 79 22.42 5.64 -7.61
CA VAL A 79 22.03 6.83 -8.36
C VAL A 79 20.52 6.98 -8.43
N ALA A 80 20.05 8.22 -8.48
CA ALA A 80 18.65 8.54 -8.75
C ALA A 80 18.57 9.39 -10.03
N HIS A 81 17.59 9.11 -10.89
CA HIS A 81 17.39 9.84 -12.14
C HIS A 81 15.90 9.98 -12.45
N CYS A 82 15.53 11.13 -13.02
CA CYS A 82 14.15 11.45 -13.41
C CYS A 82 14.07 11.75 -14.90
N TYR A 83 13.18 11.06 -15.59
CA TYR A 83 13.01 11.16 -17.03
C TYR A 83 11.94 12.19 -17.41
N ALA A 84 12.20 12.94 -18.48
CA ALA A 84 11.28 13.97 -18.96
C ALA A 84 10.08 13.40 -19.76
N ALA A 85 10.19 12.19 -20.32
CA ALA A 85 9.21 11.64 -21.24
C ALA A 85 8.83 10.19 -20.89
N ARG A 86 7.58 9.83 -21.15
CA ARG A 86 7.12 8.44 -21.08
C ARG A 86 7.59 7.66 -22.29
N ARG A 87 8.64 6.87 -22.11
CA ARG A 87 9.15 5.93 -23.10
C ARG A 87 9.85 4.76 -22.41
N LEU A 88 10.28 3.80 -23.21
CA LEU A 88 11.22 2.78 -22.78
C LEU A 88 12.63 3.37 -22.75
N TYR A 89 13.32 3.24 -21.61
CA TYR A 89 14.73 3.59 -21.49
C TYR A 89 15.57 2.34 -21.26
N THR A 90 16.73 2.30 -21.92
CA THR A 90 17.77 1.29 -21.70
C THR A 90 18.85 1.92 -20.84
N VAL A 91 18.92 1.49 -19.57
CA VAL A 91 20.01 1.89 -18.68
C VAL A 91 21.18 0.93 -18.86
N GLN A 92 22.41 1.44 -18.94
CA GLN A 92 23.65 0.67 -18.97
C GLN A 92 24.52 1.03 -17.76
N LEU A 93 25.13 0.02 -17.14
CA LEU A 93 26.08 0.17 -16.03
C LEU A 93 27.47 -0.31 -16.48
N ASP A 94 28.44 0.59 -16.43
CA ASP A 94 29.85 0.26 -16.59
C ASP A 94 30.51 0.24 -15.21
N VAL A 95 31.07 -0.91 -14.82
CA VAL A 95 31.86 -1.06 -13.58
C VAL A 95 33.32 -0.96 -13.95
N VAL A 96 34.02 0.00 -13.37
CA VAL A 96 35.44 0.28 -13.61
C VAL A 96 36.24 -0.14 -12.39
N ASP A 97 37.21 -1.01 -12.58
CA ASP A 97 38.22 -1.31 -11.55
C ASP A 97 39.21 -0.15 -11.49
N ASP A 98 39.30 0.52 -10.34
CA ASP A 98 40.13 1.72 -10.20
C ASP A 98 41.64 1.42 -10.21
N LYS A 99 42.04 0.16 -9.96
CA LYS A 99 43.45 -0.26 -9.96
C LYS A 99 43.92 -0.62 -11.36
N THR A 100 43.09 -1.34 -12.12
CA THR A 100 43.47 -1.85 -13.45
C THR A 100 42.98 -0.95 -14.59
N GLY A 101 41.99 -0.10 -14.32
CA GLY A 101 41.27 0.65 -15.35
C GLY A 101 40.37 -0.23 -16.22
N GLU A 102 40.22 -1.52 -15.89
CA GLU A 102 39.37 -2.44 -16.64
C GLU A 102 37.91 -2.00 -16.52
N VAL A 103 37.25 -1.82 -17.66
CA VAL A 103 35.83 -1.51 -17.74
C VAL A 103 35.08 -2.79 -18.06
N ARG A 104 34.20 -3.20 -17.14
CA ARG A 104 33.29 -4.33 -17.32
C ARG A 104 31.88 -3.77 -17.54
N PRO A 105 31.37 -3.76 -18.78
CA PRO A 105 29.97 -3.43 -19.00
C PRO A 105 29.11 -4.53 -18.37
N ALA A 106 28.36 -4.18 -17.34
CA ALA A 106 27.24 -4.99 -16.92
C ALA A 106 26.08 -4.58 -17.84
N GLU A 107 25.82 -5.38 -18.88
CA GLU A 107 24.60 -5.27 -19.71
C GLU A 107 23.37 -5.67 -18.89
N LYS A 108 23.08 -4.91 -17.84
CA LYS A 108 21.77 -4.95 -17.22
C LYS A 108 20.92 -3.93 -17.95
N ILE A 109 20.30 -4.37 -19.04
CA ILE A 109 19.18 -3.63 -19.65
C ILE A 109 18.10 -3.59 -18.58
N ILE A 110 17.95 -2.45 -17.91
CA ILE A 110 16.82 -2.19 -17.03
C ILE A 110 15.78 -1.49 -17.90
N PRO A 111 14.76 -2.21 -18.44
CA PRO A 111 13.68 -1.56 -19.16
C PRO A 111 12.91 -0.71 -18.18
N VAL A 112 13.16 0.60 -18.19
CA VAL A 112 12.29 1.53 -17.47
C VAL A 112 11.14 1.84 -18.42
N ASP A 113 10.08 1.05 -18.32
CA ASP A 113 8.91 1.15 -19.16
C ASP A 113 7.89 2.14 -18.56
N PHE A 114 8.01 3.41 -18.94
CA PHE A 114 6.99 4.41 -18.60
C PHE A 114 5.83 4.48 -19.61
N THR A 115 5.82 3.61 -20.63
CA THR A 115 4.73 3.57 -21.63
C THR A 115 3.44 3.05 -21.01
N LYS A 116 3.56 2.24 -19.96
CA LYS A 116 2.42 1.79 -19.16
C LYS A 116 2.08 2.84 -18.10
N GLU A 117 0.82 3.23 -18.08
CA GLU A 117 0.29 4.15 -17.08
C GLU A 117 -0.10 3.41 -15.80
N ILE A 118 -0.03 4.13 -14.68
CA ILE A 118 -0.60 3.67 -13.41
C ILE A 118 -2.12 3.67 -13.57
N VAL A 119 -2.72 2.52 -13.33
CA VAL A 119 -4.18 2.38 -13.29
C VAL A 119 -4.56 1.99 -11.87
N LEU A 120 -5.38 2.82 -11.25
CA LEU A 120 -5.94 2.58 -9.91
C LEU A 120 -7.44 2.76 -10.01
N ASN A 121 -8.14 1.66 -10.21
CA ASN A 121 -9.59 1.64 -10.32
C ASN A 121 -10.14 0.28 -9.87
N PHE A 122 -11.42 0.25 -9.57
CA PHE A 122 -12.11 -1.01 -9.41
C PHE A 122 -13.56 -0.89 -9.85
N SER A 123 -14.16 -2.04 -10.15
CA SER A 123 -15.58 -2.19 -10.43
C SER A 123 -16.28 -2.95 -9.31
N THR A 124 -17.59 -2.78 -9.25
CA THR A 124 -18.49 -3.48 -8.33
C THR A 124 -19.53 -4.21 -9.14
N SER A 125 -19.82 -5.45 -8.77
CA SER A 125 -20.85 -6.28 -9.42
C SER A 125 -21.76 -6.92 -8.36
N PRO A 126 -23.09 -6.94 -8.56
CA PRO A 126 -23.81 -6.52 -9.78
C PRO A 126 -23.95 -4.99 -9.92
N THR A 127 -23.91 -4.25 -8.82
CA THR A 127 -24.07 -2.79 -8.77
C THR A 127 -23.27 -2.22 -7.60
N ASP A 128 -23.27 -0.90 -7.43
CA ASP A 128 -22.80 -0.21 -6.22
C ASP A 128 -23.92 -0.03 -5.16
N THR A 129 -25.11 -0.57 -5.41
CA THR A 129 -26.28 -0.45 -4.53
C THR A 129 -26.91 -1.82 -4.29
N VAL A 130 -26.75 -2.33 -3.07
CA VAL A 130 -27.21 -3.67 -2.66
C VAL A 130 -28.03 -3.62 -1.38
N ARG A 131 -28.68 -4.73 -1.02
CA ARG A 131 -29.32 -4.87 0.30
C ARG A 131 -28.37 -5.52 1.29
N ALA A 132 -28.55 -5.21 2.58
CA ALA A 132 -27.83 -5.88 3.65
C ALA A 132 -27.98 -7.41 3.53
N GLY A 133 -26.86 -8.13 3.63
CA GLY A 133 -26.79 -9.58 3.44
C GLY A 133 -26.55 -10.05 1.99
N GLN A 134 -26.64 -9.17 0.99
CA GLN A 134 -26.27 -9.51 -0.39
C GLN A 134 -24.76 -9.35 -0.62
N PRO A 135 -24.09 -10.32 -1.29
CA PRO A 135 -22.69 -10.20 -1.61
C PRO A 135 -22.46 -9.18 -2.74
N VAL A 136 -21.38 -8.40 -2.60
CA VAL A 136 -20.84 -7.52 -3.65
C VAL A 136 -19.48 -8.06 -4.07
N THR A 137 -19.28 -8.22 -5.36
CA THR A 137 -17.95 -8.51 -5.91
C THR A 137 -17.24 -7.20 -6.21
N PHE A 138 -16.00 -7.09 -5.73
CA PHE A 138 -15.09 -5.99 -6.01
C PHE A 138 -13.97 -6.49 -6.90
N ASP A 139 -13.75 -5.82 -8.02
CA ASP A 139 -12.81 -6.26 -9.05
C ASP A 139 -11.85 -5.15 -9.44
N ALA A 140 -10.56 -5.36 -9.16
CA ALA A 140 -9.44 -4.50 -9.48
C ALA A 140 -8.44 -5.18 -10.42
N VAL A 141 -8.87 -6.13 -11.26
CA VAL A 141 -7.96 -6.85 -12.18
C VAL A 141 -7.22 -5.94 -13.16
N ASP A 142 -7.78 -4.79 -13.50
CA ASP A 142 -7.14 -3.82 -14.41
C ASP A 142 -6.19 -2.86 -13.69
N SER A 143 -6.15 -2.89 -12.36
CA SER A 143 -5.24 -2.05 -11.59
C SER A 143 -3.79 -2.54 -11.66
N GLN A 144 -2.86 -1.60 -11.84
CA GLN A 144 -1.44 -1.89 -12.03
C GLN A 144 -0.53 -0.75 -11.58
N LEU A 145 0.66 -1.14 -11.07
CA LEU A 145 1.83 -0.28 -10.90
C LEU A 145 2.94 -0.85 -11.80
N PRO A 146 3.13 -0.33 -13.03
CA PRO A 146 4.00 -0.97 -14.03
C PRO A 146 5.48 -1.08 -13.65
N LEU A 147 5.97 -0.23 -12.74
CA LEU A 147 7.34 -0.25 -12.23
C LEU A 147 7.52 -1.22 -11.04
N CYS A 148 6.49 -1.99 -10.71
CA CYS A 148 6.44 -2.82 -9.51
C CYS A 148 6.13 -4.26 -9.88
N GLU A 149 7.09 -5.16 -9.64
CA GLU A 149 6.93 -6.57 -9.97
C GLU A 149 6.02 -7.32 -8.97
N ASN A 150 6.04 -6.92 -7.69
CA ASN A 150 5.31 -7.60 -6.62
C ASN A 150 4.28 -6.68 -5.99
N VAL A 151 3.02 -6.72 -6.46
CA VAL A 151 1.94 -5.84 -5.97
C VAL A 151 0.74 -6.64 -5.48
N VAL A 152 0.28 -6.33 -4.27
CA VAL A 152 -0.97 -6.85 -3.69
C VAL A 152 -2.04 -5.76 -3.65
N VAL A 153 -3.30 -6.14 -3.92
CA VAL A 153 -4.46 -5.27 -3.76
C VAL A 153 -4.97 -5.39 -2.34
N LEU A 154 -5.15 -4.28 -1.64
CA LEU A 154 -5.72 -4.20 -0.29
C LEU A 154 -7.05 -3.49 -0.32
N TRP A 155 -8.02 -3.99 0.46
CA TRP A 155 -9.38 -3.49 0.56
C TRP A 155 -9.71 -3.08 1.99
N ASP A 156 -10.33 -1.92 2.15
CA ASP A 156 -11.00 -1.47 3.38
C ASP A 156 -12.48 -1.22 3.04
N PHE A 157 -13.37 -2.07 3.54
CA PHE A 157 -14.80 -1.98 3.26
C PHE A 157 -15.53 -0.93 4.11
N ARG A 158 -14.84 -0.30 5.06
CA ARG A 158 -15.42 0.72 5.97
C ARG A 158 -16.52 0.22 6.91
N ASP A 159 -16.66 -1.09 7.07
CA ASP A 159 -17.52 -1.73 8.08
C ASP A 159 -16.71 -2.43 9.17
N GLY A 160 -15.39 -2.23 9.18
CA GLY A 160 -14.42 -2.89 10.05
C GLY A 160 -13.74 -4.11 9.40
N ALA A 161 -14.21 -4.58 8.25
CA ALA A 161 -13.55 -5.64 7.51
C ALA A 161 -12.50 -5.11 6.53
N VAL A 162 -11.42 -5.88 6.38
CA VAL A 162 -10.38 -5.69 5.37
C VAL A 162 -10.19 -6.97 4.58
N SER A 163 -9.70 -6.86 3.35
CA SER A 163 -9.39 -8.03 2.51
C SER A 163 -8.20 -7.74 1.60
N ASN A 164 -7.72 -8.77 0.92
CA ASN A 164 -6.68 -8.66 -0.09
C ASN A 164 -6.98 -9.56 -1.29
N GLY A 165 -6.47 -9.18 -2.46
CA GLY A 165 -6.65 -9.91 -3.71
C GLY A 165 -7.30 -9.07 -4.81
N ARG A 166 -7.02 -9.41 -6.07
CA ARG A 166 -7.49 -8.63 -7.24
C ARG A 166 -9.01 -8.68 -7.43
N ARG A 167 -9.65 -9.79 -7.05
CA ARG A 167 -11.10 -9.95 -7.06
C ARG A 167 -11.53 -10.54 -5.72
N VAL A 168 -12.41 -9.84 -5.01
CA VAL A 168 -12.89 -10.25 -3.68
C VAL A 168 -14.40 -10.10 -3.60
N GLN A 169 -15.04 -10.91 -2.75
CA GLN A 169 -16.44 -10.74 -2.38
C GLN A 169 -16.55 -10.25 -0.95
N HIS A 170 -17.50 -9.37 -0.69
CA HIS A 170 -17.82 -8.90 0.65
C HIS A 170 -19.32 -8.71 0.83
N THR A 171 -19.79 -8.95 2.05
CA THR A 171 -21.21 -8.87 2.40
C THR A 171 -21.40 -7.91 3.57
N PHE A 172 -22.05 -6.78 3.31
CA PHE A 172 -22.38 -5.79 4.33
C PHE A 172 -23.58 -6.25 5.17
N ARG A 173 -23.42 -6.28 6.50
CA ARG A 173 -24.45 -6.75 7.43
C ARG A 173 -25.44 -5.66 7.86
N ARG A 174 -25.06 -4.40 7.72
CA ARG A 174 -25.86 -3.25 8.18
C ARG A 174 -26.14 -2.32 7.02
N PRO A 175 -27.32 -1.70 6.97
CA PRO A 175 -27.58 -0.64 6.00
C PRO A 175 -26.70 0.58 6.28
N GLY A 176 -26.33 1.30 5.23
CA GLY A 176 -25.43 2.45 5.33
C GLY A 176 -24.77 2.78 3.99
N ARG A 177 -23.97 3.84 3.98
CA ARG A 177 -23.11 4.21 2.84
C ARG A 177 -21.66 3.93 3.22
N TYR A 178 -21.03 3.04 2.47
CA TYR A 178 -19.67 2.58 2.73
C TYR A 178 -18.73 3.13 1.65
N ALA A 179 -17.84 4.03 2.02
CA ALA A 179 -16.82 4.57 1.13
C ALA A 179 -15.66 3.56 0.97
N VAL A 180 -15.92 2.42 0.33
CA VAL A 180 -14.95 1.32 0.14
C VAL A 180 -13.69 1.85 -0.51
N ARG A 181 -12.53 1.46 0.03
CA ARG A 181 -11.21 1.89 -0.44
C ARG A 181 -10.40 0.71 -0.94
N MET A 182 -9.63 0.98 -1.98
CA MET A 182 -8.64 0.07 -2.55
C MET A 182 -7.30 0.78 -2.68
N ALA A 183 -6.21 0.06 -2.40
CA ALA A 183 -4.85 0.49 -2.69
C ALA A 183 -4.00 -0.69 -3.18
N LEU A 184 -3.00 -0.37 -4.00
CA LEU A 184 -1.94 -1.28 -4.40
C LEU A 184 -0.75 -1.12 -3.45
N ARG A 185 -0.22 -2.23 -2.94
CA ARG A 185 0.95 -2.23 -2.05
C ARG A 185 2.03 -3.15 -2.62
N GLY A 186 3.28 -2.67 -2.65
CA GLY A 186 4.42 -3.53 -2.93
C GLY A 186 4.62 -4.62 -1.86
N ASN A 187 5.02 -5.82 -2.25
CA ASN A 187 5.37 -6.91 -1.33
C ASN A 187 6.83 -7.35 -1.50
N GLY A 188 7.53 -7.61 -0.39
CA GLY A 188 8.94 -8.03 -0.38
C GLY A 188 9.93 -6.95 0.09
N PRO A 189 11.23 -7.31 0.20
CA PRO A 189 12.29 -6.43 0.71
C PRO A 189 12.54 -5.19 -0.18
N ASP A 190 12.26 -5.28 -1.48
CA ASP A 190 12.37 -4.18 -2.45
C ASP A 190 10.97 -3.76 -2.97
N ALA A 191 9.98 -3.88 -2.11
CA ALA A 191 8.60 -3.52 -2.42
C ALA A 191 8.48 -2.05 -2.81
N CYS A 192 7.80 -1.79 -3.93
CA CYS A 192 7.36 -0.44 -4.26
C CYS A 192 6.61 0.23 -3.11
N PRO A 193 6.73 1.56 -2.97
CA PRO A 193 5.88 2.32 -2.06
C PRO A 193 4.41 2.06 -2.40
N SER A 194 3.57 1.97 -1.35
CA SER A 194 2.13 1.83 -1.53
C SER A 194 1.58 2.96 -2.40
N SER A 195 0.62 2.63 -3.26
CA SER A 195 -0.12 3.63 -4.03
C SER A 195 -0.95 4.53 -3.12
N HIS A 196 -1.47 5.62 -3.70
CA HIS A 196 -2.61 6.28 -3.10
C HIS A 196 -3.84 5.35 -3.11
N CYS A 197 -4.81 5.62 -2.23
CA CYS A 197 -6.08 4.91 -2.25
C CYS A 197 -7.08 5.54 -3.21
N VAL A 198 -7.85 4.68 -3.88
CA VAL A 198 -9.04 5.06 -4.63
C VAL A 198 -10.27 4.55 -3.91
N GLY A 199 -11.37 5.29 -3.98
CA GLY A 199 -12.60 4.97 -3.27
C GLY A 199 -13.81 4.91 -4.18
N ARG A 200 -14.77 4.06 -3.83
CA ARG A 200 -16.13 4.04 -4.40
C ARG A 200 -17.14 3.88 -3.28
N VAL A 201 -18.25 4.62 -3.36
CA VAL A 201 -19.33 4.49 -2.37
C VAL A 201 -20.21 3.31 -2.76
N VAL A 202 -20.38 2.36 -1.84
CA VAL A 202 -21.39 1.32 -1.91
C VAL A 202 -22.56 1.70 -1.00
N THR A 203 -23.76 1.73 -1.56
CA THR A 203 -24.99 2.02 -0.82
C THR A 203 -25.66 0.70 -0.42
N VAL A 204 -25.81 0.48 0.87
CA VAL A 204 -26.43 -0.73 1.43
C VAL A 204 -27.79 -0.35 1.98
N LEU A 205 -28.83 -0.82 1.32
CA LEU A 205 -30.22 -0.68 1.72
C LEU A 205 -30.55 -1.69 2.83
N PRO A 206 -31.62 -1.47 3.62
CA PRO A 206 -32.13 -2.47 4.54
C PRO A 206 -32.41 -3.81 3.84
N ALA A 207 -32.22 -4.89 4.58
CA ALA A 207 -32.64 -6.23 4.14
C ALA A 207 -34.15 -6.22 3.84
N THR A 208 -34.57 -7.06 2.90
CA THR A 208 -36.01 -7.35 2.74
C THR A 208 -36.53 -7.97 4.03
N ALA A 209 -37.67 -7.49 4.51
CA ALA A 209 -38.38 -8.16 5.58
C ALA A 209 -38.68 -9.61 5.15
N PRO A 210 -38.61 -10.59 6.07
CA PRO A 210 -39.00 -11.96 5.79
C PRO A 210 -40.48 -12.07 5.40
#